data_AF-A0A350IH13-F1
#
_entry.id   AF-A0A350IH13-F1
#
_cell.length_a   1.000
_cell.length_b   1.000
_cell.length_c   1.000
_cell.angle_alpha   90.00
_cell.angle_beta   90.00
_cell.angle_gamma   90.00
#
_symmetry.space_group_name_H-M   'P 1'
#
loop_
_entity.id
_entity.type
_entity.pdbx_description
1 polymer ?
#
loop_
_entity_poly.entity_id
_entity_poly.type
_entity_poly.pdbx_seq_one_letter_code
_entity_poly.pdbx_strand_id
1 'polypeptide(L)'
;MYRSSVLPEDIEKLELAAFGGKIEVIDRPGPRLEHAIKYLSRQKIIGFDTESRPCFSPDQPKYGVSLLQLSGPKEAFLFRIKLLGLDDRLCRIMASEKIIKVGAAVHDDLRGLQRYCQFEPSNFIDLQKIVWEYGIKDKSVKKMSAIILGVRISKTQQLSNWEAEILSEQQRLYAATDAWICREMYNKLMKSEKNPLSEEEMHPHPAPVSPVEKVKVNAEETSQLPEEAALKAARRKKRLEKRRRFFQRKYRNRKTRNKSNGKDNTEKR
;
A
#
# COMPACT_ATOMS: atom_id res chain seq x y z
N MET A 1 -17.88 -13.23 7.72
CA MET A 1 -16.64 -12.82 8.42
C MET A 1 -15.44 -13.13 7.52
N TYR A 2 -14.42 -12.26 7.48
CA TYR A 2 -13.21 -12.47 6.68
C TYR A 2 -12.20 -13.37 7.39
N ARG A 3 -11.33 -14.05 6.62
CA ARG A 3 -10.14 -14.73 7.15
C ARG A 3 -9.13 -13.68 7.63
N SER A 4 -8.43 -13.95 8.73
CA SER A 4 -7.45 -13.00 9.27
C SER A 4 -6.15 -12.96 8.49
N SER A 5 -5.76 -14.07 7.87
CA SER A 5 -4.58 -14.21 7.04
C SER A 5 -4.82 -15.26 5.95
N VAL A 6 -4.04 -15.21 4.87
CA VAL A 6 -4.06 -16.21 3.79
C VAL A 6 -2.65 -16.66 3.43
N LEU A 7 -2.51 -17.96 3.17
CA LEU A 7 -1.26 -18.60 2.75
C LEU A 7 -1.08 -18.48 1.23
N PRO A 8 0.16 -18.37 0.72
CA PRO A 8 0.42 -18.27 -0.72
C PRO A 8 -0.23 -19.38 -1.54
N GLU A 9 -0.21 -20.62 -1.05
CA GLU A 9 -0.74 -21.81 -1.73
C GLU A 9 -2.26 -21.74 -1.90
N ASP A 10 -2.96 -21.09 -0.97
CA ASP A 10 -4.40 -20.87 -1.07
C ASP A 10 -4.74 -19.75 -2.05
N ILE A 11 -3.86 -18.75 -2.18
CA ILE A 11 -4.04 -17.67 -3.16
C ILE A 11 -3.94 -18.23 -4.57
N GLU A 12 -3.00 -19.14 -4.85
CA GLU A 12 -2.81 -19.69 -6.20
C GLU A 12 -4.00 -20.53 -6.70
N LYS A 13 -4.85 -21.01 -5.80
CA LYS A 13 -6.11 -21.72 -6.13
C LYS A 13 -7.24 -20.77 -6.56
N LEU A 14 -7.11 -19.46 -6.34
CA LEU A 14 -8.13 -18.48 -6.66
C LEU A 14 -8.10 -18.11 -8.14
N GLU A 15 -9.25 -17.63 -8.64
CA GLU A 15 -9.35 -17.09 -9.99
C GLU A 15 -8.48 -15.82 -10.13
N LEU A 16 -7.80 -15.72 -11.28
CA LEU A 16 -6.99 -14.56 -11.60
C LEU A 16 -7.90 -13.41 -12.03
N ALA A 17 -7.95 -12.36 -11.21
CA ALA A 17 -8.60 -11.11 -11.54
C ALA A 17 -7.62 -10.14 -12.19
N ALA A 18 -8.14 -9.40 -13.18
CA ALA A 18 -7.49 -8.26 -13.78
C ALA A 18 -8.55 -7.21 -14.11
N PHE A 19 -8.13 -5.95 -14.28
CA PHE A 19 -9.05 -4.91 -14.71
C PHE A 19 -9.58 -5.18 -16.12
N GLY A 20 -10.89 -5.37 -16.23
CA GLY A 20 -11.57 -5.65 -17.51
C GLY A 20 -12.07 -4.42 -18.27
N GLY A 21 -11.80 -3.21 -17.77
CA GLY A 21 -12.26 -1.96 -18.37
C GLY A 21 -11.29 -1.36 -19.39
N LYS A 22 -11.61 -0.15 -19.88
CA LYS A 22 -10.76 0.58 -20.81
C LYS A 22 -9.53 1.13 -20.09
N ILE A 23 -8.33 0.87 -20.61
CA ILE A 23 -7.07 1.37 -20.06
C ILE A 23 -6.45 2.39 -21.01
N GLU A 24 -6.27 3.62 -20.52
CA GLU A 24 -5.75 4.73 -21.31
C GLU A 24 -4.45 5.29 -20.70
N VAL A 25 -3.40 5.36 -21.52
CA VAL A 25 -2.11 5.96 -21.13
C VAL A 25 -2.11 7.43 -21.54
N ILE A 26 -1.78 8.30 -20.59
CA ILE A 26 -1.76 9.75 -20.77
C ILE A 26 -0.33 10.24 -20.56
N ASP A 27 0.33 10.66 -21.63
CA ASP A 27 1.73 11.08 -21.66
C ASP A 27 1.93 12.54 -22.07
N ARG A 28 0.87 13.21 -22.53
CA ARG A 28 0.87 14.59 -23.01
C ARG A 28 -0.52 15.24 -22.83
N PRO A 29 -0.60 16.59 -22.83
CA PRO A 29 -1.89 17.29 -22.89
C PRO A 29 -2.67 16.95 -24.16
N GLY A 30 -3.99 16.94 -24.07
CA GLY A 30 -4.87 16.71 -25.22
C GLY A 30 -6.19 16.02 -24.86
N PRO A 31 -6.98 15.59 -25.88
CA PRO A 31 -8.34 15.08 -25.67
C PRO A 31 -8.44 13.90 -24.70
N ARG A 32 -7.40 13.05 -24.67
CA ARG A 32 -7.30 11.91 -23.74
C ARG A 32 -7.23 12.36 -22.29
N LEU A 33 -6.43 13.40 -22.01
CA LEU A 33 -6.33 13.99 -20.67
C LEU A 33 -7.65 14.67 -20.29
N GLU A 34 -8.28 15.42 -21.19
CA GLU A 34 -9.59 16.05 -20.95
C GLU A 34 -10.66 15.02 -20.58
N HIS A 35 -10.70 13.91 -21.32
CA HIS A 35 -11.60 12.79 -21.04
C HIS A 35 -11.32 12.17 -19.67
N ALA A 36 -10.05 11.90 -19.36
CA ALA A 36 -9.64 11.32 -18.09
C ALA A 36 -10.07 12.22 -16.90
N ILE A 37 -9.79 13.52 -16.97
CA ILE A 37 -10.18 14.49 -15.92
C ILE A 37 -11.71 14.52 -15.76
N LYS A 38 -12.45 14.60 -16.86
CA LYS A 38 -13.93 14.64 -16.83
C LYS A 38 -14.51 13.35 -16.25
N TYR A 39 -13.99 12.21 -16.64
CA TYR A 39 -14.42 10.90 -16.14
C TYR A 39 -14.16 10.78 -14.63
N LEU A 40 -12.92 11.04 -14.20
CA LEU A 40 -12.49 10.90 -12.80
C LEU A 40 -13.22 11.88 -11.88
N SER A 41 -13.44 13.12 -12.32
CA SER A 41 -14.15 14.15 -11.53
C SER A 41 -15.61 13.82 -11.26
N ARG A 42 -16.22 12.91 -12.04
CA ARG A 42 -17.60 12.45 -11.86
C ARG A 42 -17.71 11.22 -10.95
N GLN A 43 -16.59 10.61 -10.58
CA GLN A 43 -16.60 9.44 -9.71
C GLN A 43 -16.73 9.86 -8.24
N LYS A 44 -17.49 9.09 -7.46
CA LYS A 44 -17.51 9.23 -6.00
C LYS A 44 -16.31 8.57 -5.33
N ILE A 45 -15.83 7.47 -5.93
CA ILE A 45 -14.73 6.65 -5.40
C ILE A 45 -13.86 6.23 -6.59
N ILE A 46 -12.57 6.52 -6.49
CA ILE A 46 -11.55 6.07 -7.42
C ILE A 46 -10.46 5.27 -6.70
N GLY A 47 -9.88 4.32 -7.42
CA GLY A 47 -8.65 3.66 -7.06
C GLY A 47 -7.45 4.55 -7.32
N PHE A 48 -6.43 4.46 -6.48
CA PHE A 48 -5.19 5.21 -6.53
C PHE A 48 -4.02 4.27 -6.29
N ASP A 49 -3.00 4.36 -7.14
CA ASP A 49 -1.69 3.78 -6.89
C ASP A 49 -0.60 4.58 -7.62
N THR A 50 0.67 4.34 -7.29
CA THR A 50 1.80 4.87 -8.06
C THR A 50 2.88 3.84 -8.30
N GLU A 51 3.65 4.05 -9.38
CA GLU A 51 4.81 3.23 -9.69
C GLU A 51 6.06 4.08 -9.91
N SER A 52 7.20 3.54 -9.51
CA SER A 52 8.52 4.16 -9.62
C SER A 52 9.51 3.15 -10.19
N ARG A 53 10.51 3.62 -10.94
CA ARG A 53 11.60 2.76 -11.37
C ARG A 53 12.31 2.16 -10.14
N PRO A 54 12.51 0.82 -10.09
CA PRO A 54 13.19 0.19 -8.97
C PRO A 54 14.68 0.59 -8.92
N CYS A 55 15.20 0.80 -7.72
CA CYS A 55 16.63 0.92 -7.46
C CYS A 55 17.15 -0.44 -6.95
N PHE A 56 18.08 -1.05 -7.66
CA PHE A 56 18.65 -2.35 -7.28
C PHE A 56 19.99 -2.22 -6.55
N SER A 57 20.62 -1.05 -6.61
CA SER A 57 21.92 -0.79 -6.00
C SER A 57 21.91 0.49 -5.14
N PRO A 58 22.63 0.54 -3.99
CA PRO A 58 22.62 1.69 -3.09
C PRO A 58 23.18 2.99 -3.69
N ASP A 59 24.00 2.88 -4.73
CA ASP A 59 24.63 3.95 -5.50
C ASP A 59 23.68 4.60 -6.53
N GLN A 60 22.56 3.94 -6.85
CA GLN A 60 21.58 4.50 -7.77
C GLN A 60 20.80 5.65 -7.12
N PRO A 61 20.51 6.73 -7.88
CA PRO A 61 19.68 7.81 -7.37
C PRO A 61 18.28 7.27 -7.06
N LYS A 62 17.61 7.89 -6.07
CA LYS A 62 16.20 7.60 -5.80
C LYS A 62 15.36 8.15 -6.93
N TYR A 63 14.76 7.27 -7.72
CA TYR A 63 13.80 7.66 -8.73
C TYR A 63 12.52 8.20 -8.06
N GLY A 64 11.99 9.28 -8.64
CA GLY A 64 10.68 9.80 -8.25
C GLY A 64 9.56 8.99 -8.89
N VAL A 65 8.31 9.34 -8.56
CA VAL A 65 7.13 8.71 -9.17
C VAL A 65 7.21 8.83 -10.69
N SER A 66 7.08 7.68 -11.38
CA SER A 66 7.13 7.57 -12.84
C SER A 66 5.73 7.48 -13.44
N LEU A 67 4.80 6.83 -12.73
CA LEU A 67 3.44 6.60 -13.16
C LEU A 67 2.46 6.85 -11.99
N LEU A 68 1.38 7.58 -12.28
CA LEU A 68 0.22 7.70 -11.40
C LEU A 68 -0.93 6.91 -12.01
N GLN A 69 -1.55 6.03 -11.23
CA GLN A 69 -2.71 5.25 -11.66
C GLN A 69 -3.96 5.75 -10.95
N LEU A 70 -4.99 6.09 -11.72
CA LEU A 70 -6.31 6.41 -11.19
C LEU A 70 -7.36 5.56 -11.92
N SER A 71 -8.21 4.88 -11.16
CA SER A 71 -9.18 3.93 -11.74
C SER A 71 -10.60 4.16 -11.22
N GLY A 72 -11.55 4.26 -12.13
CA GLY A 72 -12.97 4.12 -11.82
C GLY A 72 -13.44 2.67 -11.96
N PRO A 73 -14.76 2.42 -11.99
CA PRO A 73 -15.29 1.08 -12.22
C PRO A 73 -15.07 0.56 -13.65
N LYS A 74 -15.00 1.45 -14.64
CA LYS A 74 -15.01 1.09 -16.08
C LYS A 74 -13.79 1.56 -16.87
N GLU A 75 -13.13 2.60 -16.40
CA GLU A 75 -11.95 3.17 -17.07
C GLU A 75 -10.83 3.40 -16.06
N ALA A 76 -9.61 3.08 -16.48
CA ALA A 76 -8.38 3.31 -15.72
C ALA A 76 -7.43 4.15 -16.55
N PHE A 77 -6.80 5.13 -15.89
CA PHE A 77 -5.92 6.10 -16.52
C PHE A 77 -4.53 6.00 -15.91
N LEU A 78 -3.52 5.90 -16.78
CA LEU A 78 -2.12 5.75 -16.44
C LEU A 78 -1.38 7.01 -16.86
N PHE A 79 -1.16 7.93 -15.92
CA PHE A 79 -0.53 9.22 -16.17
C PHE A 79 0.99 9.11 -16.07
N ARG A 80 1.70 9.31 -17.19
CA ARG A 80 3.17 9.25 -17.27
C ARG A 80 3.77 10.52 -16.65
N ILE A 81 3.95 10.55 -15.33
CA ILE A 81 4.36 11.76 -14.59
C ILE A 81 5.66 12.39 -15.11
N LYS A 82 6.62 11.57 -15.57
CA LYS A 82 7.89 12.06 -16.14
C LYS A 82 7.75 12.74 -17.51
N LEU A 83 6.70 12.41 -18.26
CA LEU A 83 6.46 12.95 -19.61
C LEU A 83 5.41 14.08 -19.57
N LEU A 84 4.32 13.86 -18.84
CA LEU A 84 3.20 14.78 -18.73
C LEU A 84 3.43 15.89 -17.69
N GLY A 85 4.26 15.62 -16.67
CA GLY A 85 4.19 16.33 -15.40
C GLY A 85 2.97 15.92 -14.57
N LEU A 86 2.70 16.68 -13.51
CA LEU A 86 1.50 16.52 -12.69
C LEU A 86 0.55 17.70 -12.94
N ASP A 87 -0.41 17.51 -13.85
CA ASP A 87 -1.41 18.53 -14.23
C ASP A 87 -2.22 19.03 -13.02
N ASP A 88 -2.43 20.35 -12.91
CA ASP A 88 -3.14 20.97 -11.78
C ASP A 88 -4.55 20.40 -11.57
N ARG A 89 -5.22 19.89 -12.62
CA ARG A 89 -6.52 19.24 -12.50
C ARG A 89 -6.42 17.90 -11.80
N LEU A 90 -5.33 17.17 -11.95
CA LEU A 90 -5.05 15.97 -11.15
C LEU A 90 -4.82 16.35 -9.69
N CYS A 91 -4.07 17.43 -9.43
CA CYS A 91 -3.90 17.99 -8.09
C CYS A 91 -5.28 18.32 -7.46
N ARG A 92 -6.21 18.94 -8.22
CA ARG A 92 -7.58 19.19 -7.77
C ARG A 92 -8.39 17.93 -7.49
N ILE A 93 -8.26 16.88 -8.30
CA ILE A 93 -8.93 15.58 -8.03
C ILE A 93 -8.40 14.98 -6.71
N MET A 94 -7.08 15.00 -6.51
CA MET A 94 -6.46 14.47 -5.28
C MET A 94 -6.80 15.32 -4.05
N ALA A 95 -6.95 16.63 -4.20
CA ALA A 95 -7.37 17.53 -3.12
C ALA A 95 -8.89 17.56 -2.87
N SER A 96 -9.70 16.96 -3.75
CA SER A 96 -11.16 17.02 -3.65
C SER A 96 -11.70 16.19 -2.48
N GLU A 97 -12.44 16.83 -1.57
CA GLU A 97 -13.25 16.18 -0.53
C GLU A 97 -14.46 15.42 -1.11
N LYS A 98 -14.86 15.69 -2.36
CA LYS A 98 -16.03 15.02 -2.95
C LYS A 98 -15.71 13.64 -3.52
N ILE A 99 -14.43 13.32 -3.67
CA ILE A 99 -13.94 12.09 -4.30
C ILE A 99 -13.09 11.33 -3.30
N ILE A 100 -13.48 10.11 -2.99
CA ILE A 100 -12.68 9.18 -2.18
C ILE A 100 -11.60 8.56 -3.07
N LYS A 101 -10.34 8.64 -2.63
CA LYS A 101 -9.20 7.99 -3.29
C LYS A 101 -8.77 6.79 -2.44
N VAL A 102 -8.83 5.59 -2.99
CA VAL A 102 -8.51 4.36 -2.27
C VAL A 102 -7.22 3.77 -2.80
N GLY A 103 -6.24 3.55 -1.92
CA GLY A 103 -5.02 2.81 -2.24
C GLY A 103 -4.51 2.01 -1.05
N ALA A 104 -3.28 1.50 -1.15
CA ALA A 104 -2.62 0.76 -0.08
C ALA A 104 -1.23 1.34 0.19
N ALA A 105 -0.99 1.81 1.42
CA ALA A 105 0.25 2.52 1.81
C ALA A 105 0.50 3.87 1.11
N VAL A 106 -0.57 4.59 0.75
CA VAL A 106 -0.59 5.84 -0.05
C VAL A 106 0.28 7.01 0.44
N HIS A 107 0.80 6.94 1.66
CA HIS A 107 1.47 8.07 2.33
C HIS A 107 2.75 8.52 1.64
N ASP A 108 3.61 7.57 1.26
CA ASP A 108 4.87 7.90 0.59
C ASP A 108 4.64 8.24 -0.88
N ASP A 109 3.61 7.66 -1.52
CA ASP A 109 3.19 7.99 -2.88
C ASP A 109 2.76 9.47 -3.00
N LEU A 110 1.91 9.93 -2.07
CA LEU A 110 1.46 11.32 -2.01
C LEU A 110 2.62 12.29 -1.81
N ARG A 111 3.55 11.97 -0.91
CA ARG A 111 4.78 12.76 -0.73
C ARG A 111 5.67 12.75 -1.97
N GLY A 112 5.67 11.66 -2.73
CA GLY A 112 6.36 11.56 -4.01
C GLY A 112 5.77 12.52 -5.04
N LEU A 113 4.44 12.52 -5.17
CA LEU A 113 3.69 13.39 -6.09
C LEU A 113 3.79 14.87 -5.74
N GLN A 114 3.78 15.23 -4.46
CA GLN A 114 3.91 16.60 -3.98
C GLN A 114 5.24 17.28 -4.37
N ARG A 115 6.23 16.50 -4.82
CA ARG A 115 7.48 17.06 -5.37
C ARG A 115 7.30 17.67 -6.77
N TYR A 116 6.23 17.32 -7.47
CA TYR A 116 5.93 17.79 -8.82
C TYR A 116 4.90 18.94 -8.83
N CYS A 117 3.88 18.87 -7.97
CA CYS A 117 2.87 19.91 -7.79
C CYS A 117 2.44 19.88 -6.31
N GLN A 118 2.42 21.05 -5.65
CA GLN A 118 1.95 21.15 -4.26
C GLN A 118 0.42 21.06 -4.24
N PHE A 119 -0.11 20.15 -3.41
CA PHE A 119 -1.54 20.02 -3.15
C PHE A 119 -1.74 19.41 -1.77
N GLU A 120 -2.91 19.64 -1.17
CA GLU A 120 -3.31 19.07 0.12
C GLU A 120 -4.18 17.83 -0.14
N PRO A 121 -3.69 16.61 0.12
CA PRO A 121 -4.47 15.40 -0.13
C PRO A 121 -5.69 15.35 0.80
N SER A 122 -6.87 15.13 0.24
CA SER A 122 -8.11 14.99 1.01
C SER A 122 -8.86 13.70 0.67
N ASN A 123 -9.64 13.14 1.59
CA ASN A 123 -10.42 11.91 1.41
C ASN A 123 -9.64 10.73 0.79
N PHE A 124 -8.41 10.52 1.25
CA PHE A 124 -7.64 9.31 0.98
C PHE A 124 -7.94 8.22 2.01
N ILE A 125 -8.27 7.03 1.50
CA ILE A 125 -8.41 5.81 2.28
C ILE A 125 -7.21 4.91 1.98
N ASP A 126 -6.49 4.58 3.05
CA ASP A 126 -5.40 3.61 3.02
C ASP A 126 -5.93 2.27 3.56
N LEU A 127 -6.09 1.29 2.66
CA LEU A 127 -6.62 -0.02 3.01
C LEU A 127 -5.83 -0.66 4.16
N GLN A 128 -4.50 -0.52 4.19
CA GLN A 128 -3.66 -1.11 5.23
C GLN A 128 -3.92 -0.55 6.64
N LYS A 129 -4.67 0.56 6.74
CA LYS A 129 -5.06 1.20 8.00
C LYS A 129 -6.48 0.86 8.45
N ILE A 130 -7.33 0.30 7.58
CA ILE A 130 -8.74 0.02 7.91
C ILE A 130 -9.06 -1.48 7.93
N VAL A 131 -8.29 -2.33 7.25
CA VAL A 131 -8.60 -3.77 7.13
C VAL A 131 -8.61 -4.53 8.47
N TRP A 132 -7.93 -4.02 9.49
CA TRP A 132 -7.96 -4.60 10.84
C TRP A 132 -9.36 -4.49 11.48
N GLU A 133 -10.16 -3.48 11.12
CA GLU A 133 -11.55 -3.32 11.60
C GLU A 133 -12.48 -4.43 11.09
N TYR A 134 -12.01 -5.17 10.08
CA TYR A 134 -12.71 -6.28 9.44
C TYR A 134 -12.09 -7.64 9.78
N GLY A 135 -11.15 -7.68 10.72
CA GLY A 135 -10.54 -8.91 11.19
C GLY A 135 -9.32 -9.35 10.38
N ILE A 136 -8.79 -8.49 9.50
CA ILE A 136 -7.73 -8.85 8.55
C ILE A 136 -6.37 -8.32 9.03
N LYS A 137 -5.40 -9.22 9.15
CA LYS A 137 -4.01 -8.92 9.55
C LYS A 137 -3.10 -8.61 8.35
N ASP A 138 -3.34 -9.26 7.22
CA ASP A 138 -2.53 -9.10 6.01
C ASP A 138 -2.70 -7.70 5.38
N LYS A 139 -1.59 -7.14 4.89
CA LYS A 139 -1.53 -5.76 4.37
C LYS A 139 -1.08 -5.64 2.92
N SER A 140 -0.65 -6.73 2.30
CA SER A 140 -0.30 -6.68 0.87
C SER A 140 -1.57 -6.72 0.02
N VAL A 141 -1.58 -5.96 -1.08
CA VAL A 141 -2.74 -5.90 -1.99
C VAL A 141 -3.10 -7.31 -2.48
N LYS A 142 -2.11 -8.15 -2.86
CA LYS A 142 -2.33 -9.55 -3.28
C LYS A 142 -3.08 -10.38 -2.23
N LYS A 143 -2.74 -10.23 -0.94
CA LYS A 143 -3.38 -10.99 0.13
C LYS A 143 -4.73 -10.41 0.52
N MET A 144 -4.84 -9.08 0.59
CA MET A 144 -6.10 -8.41 0.85
C MET A 144 -7.13 -8.72 -0.25
N SER A 145 -6.73 -8.79 -1.53
CA SER A 145 -7.65 -9.15 -2.63
C SER A 145 -8.16 -10.58 -2.47
N ALA A 146 -7.28 -11.51 -2.09
CA ALA A 146 -7.65 -12.90 -1.85
C ALA A 146 -8.64 -13.04 -0.69
N ILE A 147 -8.41 -12.33 0.43
CA ILE A 147 -9.27 -12.39 1.61
C ILE A 147 -10.61 -11.70 1.36
N ILE A 148 -10.61 -10.50 0.76
CA ILE A 148 -11.78 -9.62 0.67
C ILE A 148 -12.66 -9.99 -0.52
N LEU A 149 -12.05 -10.28 -1.67
CA LEU A 149 -12.74 -10.48 -2.94
C LEU A 149 -12.72 -11.95 -3.39
N GLY A 150 -11.89 -12.81 -2.79
CA GLY A 150 -11.77 -14.20 -3.21
C GLY A 150 -11.02 -14.38 -4.53
N VAL A 151 -10.19 -13.41 -4.92
CA VAL A 151 -9.44 -13.43 -6.19
C VAL A 151 -7.96 -13.21 -5.98
N ARG A 152 -7.14 -13.79 -6.86
CA ARG A 152 -5.70 -13.47 -6.94
C ARG A 152 -5.45 -12.44 -8.03
N ILE A 153 -4.42 -11.63 -7.84
CA ILE A 153 -3.92 -10.68 -8.84
C ILE A 153 -2.46 -10.98 -9.15
N SER A 154 -2.03 -10.68 -10.37
CA SER A 154 -0.62 -10.81 -10.76
C SER A 154 0.21 -9.70 -10.13
N LYS A 155 1.41 -10.04 -9.61
CA LYS A 155 2.41 -9.05 -9.16
C LYS A 155 3.65 -8.97 -10.06
N THR A 156 3.62 -9.57 -11.24
CA THR A 156 4.82 -9.77 -12.08
C THR A 156 5.48 -8.49 -12.62
N GLN A 157 4.74 -7.37 -12.69
CA GLN A 157 5.28 -6.10 -13.20
C GLN A 157 5.70 -5.11 -12.10
N GLN A 158 5.68 -5.51 -10.83
CA GLN A 158 6.01 -4.61 -9.71
C GLN A 158 7.42 -3.99 -9.81
N LEU A 159 8.37 -4.77 -10.31
CA LEU A 159 9.78 -4.36 -10.46
C LEU A 159 10.13 -4.06 -11.92
N SER A 160 9.14 -3.64 -12.71
CA SER A 160 9.31 -3.32 -14.13
C SER A 160 9.95 -1.94 -14.33
N ASN A 161 10.44 -1.66 -15.55
CA ASN A 161 10.92 -0.33 -15.91
C ASN A 161 9.73 0.59 -16.23
N TRP A 162 9.21 1.29 -15.21
CA TRP A 162 8.09 2.23 -15.36
C TRP A 162 8.44 3.54 -16.07
N GLU A 163 9.73 3.75 -16.38
CA GLU A 163 10.23 4.84 -17.22
C GLU A 163 10.44 4.41 -18.68
N ALA A 164 10.09 3.17 -19.05
CA ALA A 164 10.16 2.71 -20.45
C ALA A 164 9.40 3.66 -21.38
N GLU A 165 9.94 3.98 -22.55
CA GLU A 165 9.33 4.91 -23.51
C GLU A 165 7.87 4.53 -23.79
N ILE A 166 7.64 3.25 -24.10
CA ILE A 166 6.32 2.65 -24.32
C ILE A 166 6.07 1.61 -23.23
N LEU A 167 4.92 1.70 -22.56
CA LEU A 167 4.48 0.69 -21.61
C LEU A 167 3.92 -0.53 -22.35
N SER A 168 4.36 -1.73 -21.98
CA SER A 168 3.80 -2.97 -22.51
C SER A 168 2.35 -3.16 -22.06
N GLU A 169 1.61 -4.03 -22.75
CA GLU A 169 0.24 -4.37 -22.36
C GLU A 169 0.19 -4.96 -20.94
N GLN A 170 1.18 -5.77 -20.56
CA GLN A 170 1.24 -6.36 -19.22
C GLN A 170 1.49 -5.30 -18.15
N GLN A 171 2.35 -4.30 -18.40
CA GLN A 171 2.55 -3.17 -17.49
C GLN A 171 1.26 -2.36 -17.34
N ARG A 172 0.58 -2.07 -18.45
CA ARG A 172 -0.69 -1.32 -18.46
C ARG A 172 -1.77 -2.04 -17.67
N LEU A 173 -1.96 -3.35 -17.92
CA LEU A 173 -2.95 -4.17 -17.24
C LEU A 173 -2.67 -4.29 -15.75
N TYR A 174 -1.41 -4.51 -15.37
CA TYR A 174 -0.98 -4.53 -13.98
C TYR A 174 -1.33 -3.22 -13.27
N ALA A 175 -0.89 -2.08 -13.84
CA ALA A 175 -1.03 -0.78 -13.22
C ALA A 175 -2.51 -0.37 -13.07
N ALA A 176 -3.34 -0.67 -14.09
CA ALA A 176 -4.78 -0.48 -14.00
C ALA A 176 -5.42 -1.37 -12.93
N THR A 177 -4.96 -2.62 -12.81
CA THR A 177 -5.49 -3.60 -11.84
C THR A 177 -5.17 -3.19 -10.41
N ASP A 178 -3.96 -2.73 -10.10
CA ASP A 178 -3.58 -2.38 -8.72
C ASP A 178 -4.38 -1.18 -8.17
N ALA A 179 -4.66 -0.16 -9.00
CA ALA A 179 -5.57 0.92 -8.61
C ALA A 179 -7.02 0.43 -8.49
N TRP A 180 -7.53 -0.29 -9.50
CA TRP A 180 -8.91 -0.77 -9.53
C TRP A 180 -9.24 -1.71 -8.36
N ILE A 181 -8.37 -2.68 -8.07
CA ILE A 181 -8.63 -3.69 -7.04
C ILE A 181 -8.71 -3.04 -5.65
N CYS A 182 -7.97 -1.95 -5.40
CA CYS A 182 -8.09 -1.18 -4.16
C CYS A 182 -9.49 -0.59 -4.00
N ARG A 183 -10.04 0.00 -5.07
CA ARG A 183 -11.41 0.51 -5.10
C ARG A 183 -12.44 -0.60 -4.82
N GLU A 184 -12.30 -1.76 -5.47
CA GLU A 184 -13.25 -2.87 -5.28
C GLU A 184 -13.20 -3.45 -3.87
N MET A 185 -12.00 -3.61 -3.30
CA MET A 185 -11.86 -4.05 -1.91
C MET A 185 -12.55 -3.08 -0.96
N TYR A 186 -12.37 -1.77 -1.12
CA TYR A 186 -13.05 -0.78 -0.29
C TYR A 186 -14.57 -0.85 -0.42
N ASN A 187 -15.10 -0.93 -1.65
CA ASN A 187 -16.54 -1.07 -1.87
C ASN A 187 -17.12 -2.31 -1.19
N LYS A 188 -16.38 -3.43 -1.20
CA LYS A 188 -16.79 -4.66 -0.54
C LYS A 188 -16.77 -4.50 0.99
N LEU A 189 -15.69 -3.93 1.55
CA LEU A 189 -15.55 -3.67 2.98
C LEU A 189 -16.65 -2.74 3.52
N MET A 190 -16.99 -1.66 2.81
CA MET A 190 -18.03 -0.73 3.23
C MET A 190 -19.44 -1.36 3.31
N LYS A 191 -19.65 -2.50 2.65
CA LYS A 191 -20.91 -3.27 2.70
C LYS A 191 -20.84 -4.47 3.65
N SER A 192 -19.72 -4.64 4.34
CA SER A 192 -19.46 -5.79 5.20
C SER A 192 -19.59 -5.41 6.67
N GLU A 193 -20.03 -6.35 7.48
CA GLU A 193 -20.00 -6.21 8.94
C GLU A 193 -18.55 -6.10 9.43
N LYS A 194 -18.33 -5.21 10.41
CA LYS A 194 -17.05 -5.07 11.07
C LYS A 194 -16.85 -6.20 12.07
N ASN A 195 -15.61 -6.66 12.17
CA ASN A 195 -15.18 -7.64 13.16
C ASN A 195 -13.73 -7.31 13.53
N PRO A 196 -13.51 -6.24 14.31
CA PRO A 196 -12.17 -5.72 14.56
C PRO A 196 -11.30 -6.76 15.28
N LEU A 197 -10.04 -6.83 14.87
CA LEU A 197 -9.02 -7.61 15.58
C LEU A 197 -8.83 -7.07 17.00
N SER A 198 -8.58 -7.96 17.97
CA SER A 198 -8.16 -7.58 19.32
C SER A 198 -6.75 -6.96 19.34
N GLU A 199 -6.38 -6.31 20.46
CA GLU A 199 -5.03 -5.76 20.61
C GLU A 199 -3.95 -6.85 20.51
N GLU A 200 -4.20 -8.03 21.07
CA GLU A 200 -3.31 -9.21 21.02
C GLU A 200 -3.19 -9.74 19.59
N GLU A 201 -4.28 -9.71 18.83
CA GLU A 201 -4.29 -10.18 17.45
C GLU A 201 -3.55 -9.26 16.48
N MET A 202 -3.57 -7.95 16.75
CA MET A 202 -2.79 -6.93 16.03
C MET A 202 -1.29 -6.99 16.38
N HIS A 203 -0.96 -7.44 17.58
CA HIS A 203 0.39 -7.53 18.12
C HIS A 203 0.66 -8.92 18.69
N PRO A 204 0.81 -9.95 17.83
CA PRO A 204 1.14 -11.28 18.33
C PRO A 204 2.44 -11.16 19.15
N HIS A 205 2.34 -11.41 20.45
CA HIS A 205 3.51 -11.67 21.27
C HIS A 205 4.29 -12.79 20.56
N PRO A 206 5.62 -12.67 20.39
CA PRO A 206 6.38 -13.80 19.90
C PRO A 206 6.05 -14.98 20.81
N ALA A 207 5.58 -16.09 20.23
CA ALA A 207 5.36 -17.32 20.98
C ALA A 207 6.61 -17.58 21.84
N PRO A 208 6.47 -18.04 23.09
CA PRO A 208 7.62 -18.55 23.81
C PRO A 208 8.27 -19.59 22.89
N VAL A 209 9.51 -19.32 22.50
CA VAL A 209 10.32 -20.30 21.77
C VAL A 209 10.38 -21.52 22.68
N SER A 210 9.68 -22.58 22.29
CA SER A 210 9.86 -23.90 22.88
C SER A 210 11.36 -24.19 22.88
N PRO A 211 11.95 -24.71 23.98
CA PRO A 211 13.35 -25.08 23.97
C PRO A 211 13.59 -26.02 22.79
N VAL A 212 14.42 -25.59 21.85
CA VAL A 212 14.89 -26.47 20.77
C VAL A 212 15.65 -27.58 21.48
N GLU A 213 15.12 -28.81 21.43
CA GLU A 213 15.87 -29.98 21.83
C GLU A 213 17.20 -29.96 21.08
N LYS A 214 18.30 -29.92 21.83
CA LYS A 214 19.64 -29.94 21.28
C LYS A 214 19.82 -31.27 20.55
N VAL A 215 19.61 -31.26 19.24
CA VAL A 215 20.12 -32.31 18.37
C VAL A 215 21.63 -32.34 18.60
N LYS A 216 22.14 -33.43 19.17
CA LYS A 216 23.57 -33.68 19.27
C LYS A 216 24.10 -33.86 17.86
N VAL A 217 24.67 -32.79 17.31
CA VAL A 217 25.43 -32.87 16.07
C VAL A 217 26.80 -33.40 16.45
N ASN A 218 27.19 -34.53 15.85
CA ASN A 218 28.53 -35.08 15.99
C ASN A 218 29.55 -34.03 15.56
N ALA A 219 30.57 -33.86 16.41
CA ALA A 219 31.66 -32.94 16.21
C ALA A 219 32.65 -33.55 15.23
N GLU A 220 32.48 -33.27 13.95
CA GLU A 220 33.55 -33.27 12.96
C GLU A 220 33.09 -32.40 11.77
N GLU A 221 34.00 -31.53 11.30
CA GLU A 221 33.81 -30.46 10.30
C GLU A 221 33.27 -29.10 10.79
N THR A 222 34.06 -28.45 11.64
CA THR A 222 34.15 -26.98 11.65
C THR A 222 35.22 -26.51 10.68
N SER A 223 34.83 -25.85 9.59
CA SER A 223 35.51 -24.62 9.17
C SER A 223 34.64 -23.74 8.26
N GLN A 224 34.57 -22.45 8.62
CA GLN A 224 34.12 -21.28 7.84
C GLN A 224 32.60 -20.98 7.73
N LEU A 225 32.06 -20.34 8.78
CA LEU A 225 30.84 -19.52 8.70
C LEU A 225 31.24 -18.05 8.40
N PRO A 226 30.71 -17.40 7.36
CA PRO A 226 31.13 -16.05 7.00
C PRO A 226 30.51 -15.00 7.92
N GLU A 227 31.37 -14.13 8.44
CA GLU A 227 31.14 -12.98 9.32
C GLU A 227 29.94 -12.09 8.91
N GLU A 228 29.59 -12.10 7.62
CA GLU A 228 28.47 -11.39 7.02
C GLU A 228 27.08 -11.83 7.55
N ALA A 229 26.90 -13.12 7.88
CA ALA A 229 25.63 -13.65 8.37
C ALA A 229 25.35 -13.18 9.81
N ALA A 230 26.39 -13.18 10.65
CA ALA A 230 26.33 -12.63 12.00
C ALA A 230 26.06 -11.11 11.98
N LEU A 231 26.69 -10.39 11.04
CA LEU A 231 26.47 -8.96 10.86
C LEU A 231 25.03 -8.64 10.39
N LYS A 232 24.47 -9.43 9.46
CA LYS A 232 23.08 -9.30 9.01
C LYS A 232 22.09 -9.59 10.13
N ALA A 233 22.34 -10.61 10.96
CA ALA A 233 21.52 -10.92 12.13
C ALA A 233 21.57 -9.78 13.18
N ALA A 234 22.75 -9.23 13.46
CA ALA A 234 22.92 -8.10 14.38
C ALA A 234 22.23 -6.83 13.87
N ARG A 235 22.33 -6.51 12.56
CA ARG A 235 21.62 -5.39 11.92
C ARG A 235 20.11 -5.57 11.99
N ARG A 236 19.60 -6.79 11.77
CA ARG A 236 18.17 -7.12 11.88
C ARG A 236 17.66 -6.92 13.32
N LYS A 237 18.43 -7.34 14.33
CA LYS A 237 18.12 -7.16 15.75
C LYS A 237 18.08 -5.67 16.15
N LYS A 238 19.08 -4.88 15.75
CA LYS A 238 19.09 -3.42 15.95
C LYS A 238 17.91 -2.71 15.26
N ARG A 239 17.52 -3.14 14.07
CA ARG A 239 16.37 -2.56 13.33
C ARG A 239 15.04 -2.86 14.02
N LEU A 240 14.87 -4.06 14.57
CA LEU A 240 13.72 -4.45 15.37
C LEU A 240 13.63 -3.64 16.67
N GLU A 241 14.74 -3.45 17.38
CA GLU A 241 14.77 -2.62 18.59
C GLU A 241 14.46 -1.15 18.31
N LYS A 242 15.01 -0.57 17.23
CA LYS A 242 14.66 0.80 16.82
C LYS A 242 13.18 0.94 16.49
N ARG A 243 12.57 -0.02 15.79
CA ARG A 243 11.12 -0.03 15.52
C ARG A 243 10.32 -0.13 16.82
N ARG A 244 10.72 -1.01 17.75
CA ARG A 244 10.07 -1.15 19.07
C ARG A 244 10.09 0.16 19.86
N ARG A 245 11.24 0.83 19.92
CA ARG A 245 11.40 2.13 20.60
C ARG A 245 10.57 3.24 19.93
N PHE A 246 10.53 3.28 18.60
CA PHE A 246 9.72 4.26 17.85
C PHE A 246 8.23 4.13 18.18
N PHE A 247 7.70 2.91 18.18
CA PHE A 247 6.29 2.67 18.52
C PHE A 247 6.00 3.00 19.98
N GLN A 248 6.84 2.56 20.93
CA GLN A 248 6.68 2.92 22.34
C GLN A 248 6.63 4.44 22.58
N ARG A 249 7.45 5.22 21.86
CA ARG A 249 7.47 6.69 21.94
C ARG A 249 6.23 7.33 21.30
N LYS A 250 5.77 6.80 20.16
CA LYS A 250 4.54 7.28 19.49
C LYS A 250 3.30 7.06 20.36
N TYR A 251 3.22 5.94 21.09
CA TYR A 251 2.08 5.63 21.96
C TYR A 251 2.13 6.39 23.30
N ARG A 252 3.31 6.62 23.89
CA ARG A 252 3.46 7.52 25.06
C ARG A 252 2.97 8.94 24.74
N ASN A 253 3.33 9.47 23.58
CA ASN A 253 2.90 10.81 23.16
C ASN A 253 1.40 10.90 22.85
N ARG A 254 0.74 9.78 22.49
CA ARG A 254 -0.72 9.73 22.27
C ARG A 254 -1.48 9.68 23.60
N LYS A 255 -0.96 8.97 24.61
CA LYS A 255 -1.52 8.94 25.97
C LYS A 255 -1.39 10.28 26.70
N THR A 256 -0.31 11.04 26.48
CA THR A 256 -0.15 12.38 27.08
C THR A 256 -1.06 13.43 26.43
N ARG A 257 -1.27 13.36 25.11
CA ARG A 257 -2.20 14.25 24.39
C ARG A 257 -3.68 14.04 24.76
N ASN A 258 -4.08 12.81 25.07
CA ASN A 258 -5.44 12.52 25.55
C ASN A 258 -5.65 12.91 27.02
N LYS A 259 -4.59 13.08 27.82
CA LYS A 259 -4.69 13.58 29.21
C LYS A 259 -4.75 15.10 29.29
N SER A 260 -4.19 15.84 28.32
CA SER A 260 -4.26 17.32 28.30
C SER A 260 -5.59 17.87 27.80
N ASN A 261 -6.35 17.09 27.01
CA ASN A 261 -7.65 17.52 26.46
C ASN A 261 -8.87 17.10 27.32
N GLY A 262 -8.64 16.54 28.52
CA GLY A 262 -9.69 16.03 29.42
C GLY A 262 -9.89 16.86 30.69
N LYS A 263 -9.36 18.08 30.77
CA LYS A 263 -9.55 19.01 31.89
C LYS A 263 -9.83 20.41 31.37
N ASP A 264 -11.01 20.63 30.82
CA ASP A 264 -11.69 21.93 30.87
C ASP A 264 -13.12 21.76 30.32
N ASN A 265 -14.07 21.57 31.24
CA ASN A 265 -15.46 22.04 31.12
C ASN A 265 -16.29 21.49 32.29
N THR A 266 -16.06 22.07 33.46
CA THR A 266 -17.05 22.16 34.54
C THR A 266 -16.69 23.38 35.36
N GLU A 267 -17.31 24.53 35.08
CA GLU A 267 -17.98 25.39 36.06
C GLU A 267 -18.26 26.81 35.51
N LYS A 268 -19.35 27.38 36.03
CA LYS A 268 -19.88 28.76 35.91
C LYS A 268 -20.82 28.97 34.71
N ARG A 269 -22.15 28.94 34.89
CA ARG A 269 -23.02 29.97 35.52
C ARG A 269 -22.71 31.37 35.02
#